data_AF-T1DFG9-F1
#
_entry.id   AF-T1DFG9-F1
#
_cell.length_a   1.000
_cell.length_b   1.000
_cell.length_c   1.000
_cell.angle_alpha   90.00
_cell.angle_beta   90.00
_cell.angle_gamma   90.00
#
_symmetry.space_group_name_H-M   'P 1'
#
loop_
_entity.id
_entity.type
_entity.pdbx_description
1 polymer ?
#
loop_
_entity_poly.entity_id
_entity_poly.type
_entity_poly.pdbx_seq_one_letter_code
_entity_poly.pdbx_strand_id
1 'polypeptide(L)'
;MVQRLTLRRRLSYNTKSNKRRVVRTPGGRLVYLYVKKQRTVPKCGQCKEKLSGIKPSRPSERPRMCRRLKTVTRTFGGVLCHRCLRERIIRAFLIDEQKVVKVLKAQQLGKPVNKPPKIVKTAAKTATTAAAKSK
;
A
#
# COMPACT_ATOMS: atom_id res chain seq x y z
N MET A 1 7.68 -48.08 5.84
CA MET A 1 8.63 -47.12 5.21
C MET A 1 7.86 -45.91 4.71
N VAL A 2 8.31 -44.68 4.98
CA VAL A 2 7.64 -43.46 4.49
C VAL A 2 8.00 -43.21 3.02
N GLN A 3 7.02 -42.86 2.18
CA GLN A 3 7.25 -42.58 0.77
C GLN A 3 8.09 -41.30 0.60
N ARG A 4 9.30 -41.43 0.02
CA ARG A 4 10.14 -40.28 -0.36
C ARG A 4 9.61 -39.64 -1.65
N LEU A 5 9.88 -38.34 -1.81
CA LEU A 5 9.31 -37.54 -2.89
C LEU A 5 10.38 -36.90 -3.76
N THR A 6 10.13 -36.86 -5.06
CA THR A 6 11.00 -36.24 -6.07
C THR A 6 10.46 -34.88 -6.52
N LEU A 7 11.37 -33.97 -6.84
CA LEU A 7 11.01 -32.64 -7.35
C LEU A 7 10.53 -32.74 -8.79
N ARG A 8 9.47 -32.01 -9.14
CA ARG A 8 8.94 -31.99 -10.51
C ARG A 8 9.53 -30.87 -11.38
N ARG A 9 10.21 -29.90 -10.77
CA ARG A 9 10.93 -28.81 -11.46
C ARG A 9 12.44 -29.07 -11.37
N ARG A 10 13.18 -28.54 -12.35
CA ARG A 10 14.65 -28.52 -12.36
C ARG A 10 15.27 -27.71 -11.21
N LEU A 11 14.49 -26.86 -10.54
CA LEU A 11 14.93 -26.04 -9.41
C LEU A 11 15.07 -26.91 -8.14
N SER A 12 16.31 -27.24 -7.76
CA SER A 12 16.64 -28.10 -6.60
C SER A 12 16.58 -27.35 -5.25
N TYR A 13 17.10 -26.13 -5.20
CA TYR A 13 17.26 -25.36 -3.96
C TYR A 13 15.96 -24.91 -3.29
N ASN A 14 15.99 -24.79 -1.95
CA ASN A 14 14.88 -24.33 -1.12
C ASN A 14 14.84 -22.80 -1.03
N THR A 15 14.30 -22.15 -2.06
CA THR A 15 14.12 -20.69 -2.11
C THR A 15 12.69 -20.27 -1.81
N LYS A 16 12.47 -18.99 -1.48
CA LYS A 16 11.13 -18.43 -1.20
C LYS A 16 10.12 -18.65 -2.34
N SER A 17 10.56 -18.73 -3.59
CA SER A 17 9.74 -19.02 -4.77
C SER A 17 9.49 -20.51 -5.02
N ASN A 18 10.32 -21.39 -4.46
CA ASN A 18 10.33 -22.83 -4.72
C ASN A 18 9.80 -23.67 -3.54
N LYS A 19 8.87 -23.08 -2.76
CA LYS A 19 8.16 -23.76 -1.67
C LYS A 19 7.24 -24.85 -2.22
N ARG A 20 7.13 -25.95 -1.48
CA ARG A 20 6.43 -27.18 -1.89
C ARG A 20 5.43 -27.58 -0.80
N ARG A 21 4.32 -28.19 -1.19
CA ARG A 21 3.34 -28.85 -0.31
C ARG A 21 3.24 -30.31 -0.71
N VAL A 22 3.30 -31.21 0.26
CA VAL A 22 3.03 -32.64 0.05
C VAL A 22 1.52 -32.83 -0.02
N VAL A 23 1.02 -33.46 -1.09
CA VAL A 23 -0.40 -33.73 -1.29
C VAL A 23 -0.58 -35.19 -1.70
N ARG A 24 -1.58 -35.85 -1.11
CA ARG A 24 -2.07 -37.16 -1.56
C ARG A 24 -2.91 -36.95 -2.81
N THR A 25 -2.47 -37.53 -3.91
CA THR A 25 -3.22 -37.52 -5.17
C THR A 25 -4.34 -38.57 -5.12
N PRO A 26 -5.40 -38.44 -5.95
CA PRO A 26 -6.48 -39.43 -6.01
C PRO A 26 -6.00 -40.86 -6.26
N GLY A 27 -4.91 -41.04 -7.02
CA GLY A 27 -4.28 -42.36 -7.24
C GLY A 27 -3.44 -42.89 -6.07
N GLY A 28 -3.63 -42.36 -4.85
CA GLY A 28 -2.96 -42.84 -3.63
C GLY A 28 -1.48 -42.49 -3.49
N ARG A 29 -0.88 -41.76 -4.46
CA ARG A 29 0.54 -41.39 -4.43
C ARG A 29 0.74 -40.05 -3.71
N LEU A 30 1.77 -39.95 -2.86
CA LEU A 30 2.24 -38.67 -2.34
C LEU A 30 3.05 -37.95 -3.42
N VAL A 31 2.77 -36.67 -3.67
CA VAL A 31 3.44 -35.86 -4.70
C VAL A 31 3.67 -34.43 -4.18
N TYR A 32 4.77 -33.79 -4.62
CA TYR A 32 4.99 -32.36 -4.40
C TYR A 32 4.15 -31.50 -5.34
N LEU A 33 3.39 -30.57 -4.77
CA LEU A 33 2.80 -29.43 -5.47
C LEU A 33 3.55 -28.14 -5.14
N TYR A 34 3.85 -27.34 -6.16
CA TYR A 34 4.57 -26.08 -5.98
C TYR A 34 3.61 -24.97 -5.54
N VAL A 35 3.93 -24.36 -4.40
CA VAL A 35 3.11 -23.31 -3.81
C VAL A 35 3.65 -21.96 -4.24
N LYS A 36 2.76 -21.12 -4.75
CA LYS A 36 3.03 -19.71 -5.03
C LYS A 36 3.32 -18.96 -3.71
N LYS A 37 4.33 -18.08 -3.69
CA LYS A 37 4.52 -17.03 -2.66
C LYS A 37 3.17 -16.43 -2.24
N GLN A 38 2.98 -16.35 -0.92
CA GLN A 38 1.81 -15.77 -0.28
C GLN A 38 1.64 -14.31 -0.67
N ARG A 39 0.37 -13.89 -0.75
CA ARG A 39 -0.03 -12.57 -1.21
C ARG A 39 -0.11 -11.63 -0.02
N THR A 40 0.39 -10.41 -0.16
CA THR A 40 0.26 -9.38 0.86
C THR A 40 -1.05 -8.60 0.67
N VAL A 41 -1.68 -8.24 1.78
CA VAL A 41 -2.89 -7.39 1.76
C VAL A 41 -2.48 -5.96 1.41
N PRO A 42 -3.20 -5.28 0.50
CA PRO A 42 -2.96 -3.88 0.21
C PRO A 42 -3.07 -3.02 1.47
N LYS A 43 -2.13 -2.09 1.62
CA LYS A 43 -2.05 -1.20 2.79
C LYS A 43 -2.45 0.21 2.41
N CYS A 44 -2.94 0.96 3.38
CA CYS A 44 -3.20 2.39 3.26
C CYS A 44 -1.89 3.16 3.00
N GLY A 45 -1.91 4.13 2.10
CA GLY A 45 -0.73 4.91 1.73
C GLY A 45 -0.15 5.78 2.86
N GLN A 46 -0.98 6.22 3.80
CA GLN A 46 -0.53 7.03 4.95
C GLN A 46 -0.29 6.17 6.19
N CYS A 47 -1.37 5.63 6.74
CA CYS A 47 -1.36 4.94 8.02
C CYS A 47 -0.81 3.50 7.94
N LYS A 48 -0.52 2.95 6.74
CA LYS A 48 0.00 1.59 6.48
C LYS A 48 -0.83 0.42 7.05
N GLU A 49 -2.03 0.71 7.55
CA GLU A 49 -3.05 -0.26 7.95
C GLU A 49 -3.53 -1.09 6.75
N LYS A 50 -3.99 -2.32 6.99
CA LYS A 50 -4.55 -3.20 5.96
C LYS A 50 -5.90 -2.64 5.47
N LEU A 51 -6.08 -2.55 4.15
CA LEU A 51 -7.34 -2.10 3.57
C LEU A 51 -8.39 -3.22 3.60
N SER A 52 -9.47 -3.00 4.35
CA SER A 52 -10.61 -3.92 4.42
C SER A 52 -11.39 -3.94 3.10
N GLY A 53 -11.91 -5.12 2.74
CA GLY A 53 -12.73 -5.31 1.53
C GLY A 53 -11.94 -5.51 0.24
N ILE A 54 -10.61 -5.38 0.25
CA ILE A 54 -9.77 -5.62 -0.95
C ILE A 54 -9.10 -6.98 -0.86
N LYS A 55 -9.37 -7.85 -1.85
CA LYS A 55 -8.81 -9.21 -1.86
C LYS A 55 -7.32 -9.16 -2.22
N PRO A 56 -6.42 -9.79 -1.43
CA PRO A 56 -5.01 -9.86 -1.77
C PRO A 56 -4.81 -10.68 -3.05
N SER A 57 -4.08 -10.12 -4.02
CA SER A 57 -3.75 -10.76 -5.29
C SER A 57 -2.29 -10.49 -5.66
N ARG A 58 -1.72 -11.35 -6.50
CA ARG A 58 -0.47 -11.00 -7.19
C ARG A 58 -0.74 -9.91 -8.24
N PRO A 59 0.25 -9.08 -8.59
CA PRO A 59 0.10 -8.09 -9.66
C PRO A 59 -0.42 -8.70 -10.97
N SER A 60 0.11 -9.85 -11.38
CA SER A 60 -0.31 -10.55 -12.60
C SER A 60 -1.72 -11.17 -12.54
N GLU A 61 -2.24 -11.43 -11.34
CA GLU A 61 -3.59 -11.98 -11.16
C GLU A 61 -4.63 -10.86 -11.01
N ARG A 62 -4.20 -9.64 -10.64
CA ARG A 62 -5.06 -8.47 -10.45
C ARG A 62 -5.89 -8.08 -11.67
N PRO A 63 -5.38 -8.09 -12.93
CA PRO A 63 -6.23 -7.79 -14.08
C PRO A 63 -7.35 -8.83 -14.28
N ARG A 64 -7.10 -10.11 -13.97
CA ARG A 64 -8.06 -11.22 -14.14
C ARG A 64 -9.22 -11.23 -13.14
N MET A 65 -9.09 -10.47 -12.04
CA MET A 65 -10.14 -10.38 -11.01
C MET A 65 -11.22 -9.38 -11.44
N CYS A 66 -12.44 -9.50 -10.92
CA CYS A 66 -13.48 -8.49 -11.12
C CYS A 66 -13.19 -7.19 -10.32
N ARG A 67 -13.74 -6.05 -10.75
CA ARG A 67 -13.48 -4.73 -10.12
C ARG A 67 -13.93 -4.68 -8.66
N ARG A 68 -15.08 -5.28 -8.33
CA ARG A 68 -15.64 -5.30 -6.97
C ARG A 68 -14.66 -5.84 -5.91
N LEU A 69 -13.79 -6.79 -6.27
CA LEU A 69 -12.82 -7.37 -5.35
C LEU A 69 -11.54 -6.53 -5.18
N LYS A 70 -11.32 -5.53 -6.05
CA LYS A 70 -10.11 -4.68 -6.10
C LYS A 70 -10.29 -3.35 -5.38
N THR A 71 -11.52 -2.88 -5.19
CA THR A 71 -11.84 -1.51 -4.78
C THR A 71 -12.99 -1.48 -3.79
N VAL A 72 -13.01 -0.44 -2.94
CA VAL A 72 -14.18 -0.05 -2.15
C VAL A 72 -14.93 1.08 -2.86
N THR A 73 -16.24 1.18 -2.71
CA THR A 73 -17.12 2.12 -3.42
C THR A 73 -16.93 3.60 -3.04
N ARG A 74 -16.34 3.89 -1.88
CA ARG A 74 -16.05 5.27 -1.43
C ARG A 74 -14.89 5.92 -2.19
N THR A 75 -14.78 7.24 -2.08
CA THR A 75 -13.62 8.01 -2.57
C THR A 75 -12.32 7.46 -1.98
N PHE A 76 -11.26 7.39 -2.80
CA PHE A 76 -9.95 6.82 -2.40
C PHE A 76 -9.98 5.40 -1.79
N GLY A 77 -11.02 4.59 -2.06
CA GLY A 77 -11.23 3.28 -1.40
C GLY A 77 -10.09 2.26 -1.55
N GLY A 78 -9.27 2.35 -2.59
CA GLY A 78 -8.10 1.50 -2.83
C GLY A 78 -6.76 2.06 -2.36
N VAL A 79 -6.76 3.28 -1.82
CA VAL A 79 -5.55 4.06 -1.52
C VAL A 79 -5.49 4.43 -0.05
N LEU A 80 -6.62 4.83 0.53
CA LEU A 80 -6.73 5.33 1.90
C LEU A 80 -7.69 4.50 2.75
N CYS A 81 -7.39 4.38 4.04
CA CYS A 81 -8.33 3.85 5.02
C CYS A 81 -9.38 4.92 5.37
N HIS A 82 -10.48 4.50 5.99
CA HIS A 82 -11.61 5.36 6.33
C HIS A 82 -11.21 6.48 7.31
N ARG A 83 -10.27 6.21 8.23
CA ARG A 83 -9.77 7.20 9.20
C ARG A 83 -8.97 8.31 8.52
N CYS A 84 -7.91 7.96 7.78
CA CYS A 84 -7.10 8.99 7.11
C CYS A 84 -7.91 9.75 6.02
N LEU A 85 -8.97 9.14 5.46
CA LEU A 85 -9.90 9.83 4.56
C LEU A 85 -10.73 10.90 5.31
N ARG A 86 -11.34 10.55 6.44
CA ARG A 86 -12.11 11.48 7.28
C ARG A 86 -11.25 12.69 7.70
N GLU A 87 -10.03 12.44 8.16
CA GLU A 87 -9.09 13.50 8.53
C GLU A 87 -8.77 14.42 7.35
N ARG A 88 -8.61 13.89 6.13
CA ARG A 88 -8.35 14.71 4.95
C ARG A 88 -9.53 15.60 4.58
N ILE A 89 -10.76 15.09 4.66
CA ILE A 89 -11.96 15.88 4.39
C ILE A 89 -12.05 17.03 5.40
N ILE A 90 -11.94 16.73 6.69
CA ILE A 90 -12.04 17.74 7.75
C ILE A 90 -10.91 18.77 7.64
N ARG A 91 -9.66 18.34 7.42
CA ARG A 91 -8.54 19.27 7.26
C ARG A 91 -8.70 20.16 6.04
N ALA A 92 -9.14 19.62 4.90
CA ALA A 92 -9.37 20.41 3.69
C ALA A 92 -10.44 21.49 3.95
N PHE A 93 -11.58 21.09 4.52
CA PHE A 93 -12.67 22.01 4.87
C PHE A 93 -12.20 23.12 5.81
N LEU A 94 -11.60 22.79 6.95
CA LEU A 94 -11.15 23.79 7.92
C LEU A 94 -10.09 24.74 7.37
N ILE A 95 -9.16 24.24 6.55
CA ILE A 95 -8.14 25.08 5.91
C ILE A 95 -8.79 26.07 4.95
N ASP A 96 -9.78 25.63 4.17
CA ASP A 96 -10.45 26.49 3.21
C ASP A 96 -11.33 27.54 3.90
N GLU A 97 -12.07 27.16 4.95
CA GLU A 97 -12.82 28.12 5.79
C GLU A 97 -11.89 29.18 6.42
N GLN A 98 -10.75 28.75 6.98
CA GLN A 98 -9.77 29.68 7.54
C GLN A 98 -9.17 30.62 6.47
N LYS A 99 -8.99 30.17 5.23
CA LYS A 99 -8.52 31.04 4.14
C LYS A 99 -9.56 32.09 3.79
N VAL A 100 -10.84 31.72 3.67
CA VAL A 100 -11.92 32.67 3.35
C VAL A 100 -12.02 33.75 4.43
N VAL A 101 -12.04 33.35 5.71
CA VAL A 101 -12.09 34.30 6.84
C VAL A 101 -10.89 35.25 6.84
N LYS A 102 -9.68 34.76 6.52
CA LYS A 102 -8.48 35.62 6.44
C LYS A 102 -8.58 36.66 5.31
N VAL A 103 -9.12 36.28 4.16
CA VAL A 103 -9.32 37.21 3.03
C VAL A 103 -10.34 38.29 3.38
N LEU A 104 -11.48 37.92 3.96
CA LEU A 104 -12.53 38.87 4.37
C LEU A 104 -12.01 39.86 5.42
N LYS A 105 -11.27 39.38 6.43
CA LYS A 105 -10.65 40.26 7.45
C LYS A 105 -9.64 41.22 6.83
N ALA A 106 -8.85 40.78 5.84
CA ALA A 106 -7.89 41.64 5.17
C ALA A 106 -8.56 42.74 4.33
N GLN A 107 -9.68 42.42 3.66
CA GLN A 107 -10.49 43.39 2.92
C GLN A 107 -11.11 44.44 3.85
N GLN A 108 -11.67 44.02 4.99
CA GLN A 108 -12.27 44.94 5.98
C GLN A 108 -11.26 45.89 6.62
N LEU A 109 -10.03 45.42 6.86
CA LEU A 109 -8.96 46.24 7.45
C LEU A 109 -8.28 47.17 6.43
N GLY A 110 -8.75 47.23 5.18
CA GLY A 110 -8.23 48.13 4.14
C GLY A 110 -6.76 47.90 3.77
N LYS A 111 -6.16 46.77 4.19
CA LYS A 111 -4.77 46.45 3.85
C LYS A 111 -4.73 45.76 2.49
N PRO A 112 -4.13 46.36 1.44
CA PRO A 112 -3.98 45.68 0.17
C PRO A 112 -3.04 44.48 0.36
N VAL A 113 -3.57 43.26 0.22
CA VAL A 113 -2.77 42.04 0.30
C VAL A 113 -1.93 41.93 -0.98
N ASN A 114 -0.70 42.45 -0.91
CA ASN A 114 0.31 42.19 -1.91
C ASN A 114 0.69 40.70 -1.89
N LYS A 115 0.28 40.00 -2.96
CA LYS A 115 0.67 38.67 -3.49
C LYS A 115 0.87 37.51 -2.48
N PRO A 116 0.28 36.32 -2.74
CA PRO A 116 0.56 35.15 -1.92
C PRO A 116 2.05 34.79 -1.98
N PRO A 117 2.69 34.43 -0.85
CA PRO A 117 4.06 33.95 -0.88
C PRO A 117 4.10 32.67 -1.72
N LYS A 118 4.95 32.66 -2.75
CA LYS A 118 5.28 31.45 -3.51
C LYS A 118 5.70 30.38 -2.50
N ILE A 119 5.01 29.24 -2.51
CA ILE A 119 5.45 28.05 -1.79
C ILE A 119 6.77 27.64 -2.43
N VAL A 120 7.88 28.07 -1.84
CA VAL A 120 9.21 27.58 -2.20
C VAL A 120 9.19 26.10 -1.83
N LYS A 121 9.20 25.22 -2.83
CA LYS A 121 9.51 23.82 -2.64
C LYS A 121 10.96 23.77 -2.13
N THR A 122 11.14 23.76 -0.82
CA THR A 122 12.42 23.39 -0.25
C THR A 122 12.63 21.92 -0.58
N ALA A 123 13.56 21.67 -1.48
CA ALA A 123 14.07 20.35 -1.77
C ALA A 123 14.47 19.69 -0.45
N ALA A 124 13.92 18.51 -0.19
CA ALA A 124 14.39 17.66 0.88
C ALA A 124 15.88 17.37 0.62
N LYS A 125 16.77 18.04 1.37
CA LYS A 125 18.15 17.62 1.52
C LYS A 125 18.12 16.26 2.22
N THR A 126 18.40 15.21 1.47
CA THR A 126 18.89 13.94 2.02
C THR A 126 20.23 14.23 2.70
N ALA A 127 20.21 14.40 4.02
CA ALA A 127 21.39 14.29 4.84
C ALA A 127 21.74 12.80 4.94
N THR A 128 22.73 12.39 4.17
CA THR A 128 23.53 11.19 4.43
C THR A 128 24.26 11.37 5.75
N THR A 129 23.81 10.73 6.82
CA THR A 129 24.70 10.39 7.93
C THR A 129 25.31 9.03 7.65
N ALA A 130 26.53 9.07 7.12
CA ALA A 130 27.47 7.99 7.26
C ALA A 130 27.77 7.82 8.76
N ALA A 131 27.37 6.69 9.33
CA ALA A 131 27.96 6.16 10.56
C ALA A 131 28.65 4.86 10.17
N ALA A 132 29.95 4.97 9.88
CA ALA A 132 30.82 3.82 9.69
C ALA A 132 31.65 3.61 10.97
N LYS A 133 31.69 2.33 11.40
CA LYS A 133 32.66 1.64 12.26
C LYS A 133 32.64 1.93 13.78
N SER A 134 32.33 0.91 14.59
CA SER A 134 33.34 0.05 15.27
C SER A 134 32.82 -0.66 16.55
N LYS A 135 32.40 -1.91 16.42
CA LYS A 135 32.82 -3.11 17.20
C LYS A 135 31.99 -4.32 16.73
#